data_AF-A0A8S0T6X0-F1
#
_entry.id   AF-A0A8S0T6X0-F1
#
_cell.length_a   1.000
_cell.length_b   1.000
_cell.length_c   1.000
_cell.angle_alpha   90.00
_cell.angle_beta   90.00
_cell.angle_gamma   90.00
#
_symmetry.space_group_name_H-M   'P 1'
#
loop_
_entity.id
_entity.type
_entity.pdbx_description
1 polymer ?
#
loop_
_entity_poly.entity_id
_entity_poly.type
_entity_poly.pdbx_seq_one_letter_code
_entity_poly.pdbx_strand_id
1 'polypeptide(L)'
;MGGRPKCFLDITIGGELEGRIVVELYNDVVPKTAENFRALCTGERGIGPNTGVPLHYKGCRFHRVIKSFMVQGGDISAGDGTGGESIYGLKFEDENFELNHERKGMLSMANLGPNTNNSQFFITTTRTSHLDGKHVVFGRVIKGMGVVRSIEHITTGDNDCPTVDVAISDCGEIPEGADDGITNFFKDGDLYPDWPADIDNSSNELSWWITSVELIKGYGNECFKKQDYKMALRKYRKALRYLDVCWEKEWIDEGGCYSFYYFPLLFYSE
;
A
#
# COMPACT_ATOMS: atom_id res chain seq x y z
N MET A 1 14.39 -17.35 -16.49
CA MET A 1 14.37 -17.03 -15.05
C MET A 1 13.11 -16.21 -14.82
N GLY A 2 12.25 -16.60 -13.89
CA GLY A 2 10.99 -15.87 -13.63
C GLY A 2 11.25 -14.50 -13.00
N GLY A 3 10.30 -13.58 -13.15
CA GLY A 3 10.37 -12.26 -12.51
C GLY A 3 10.29 -12.32 -10.98
N ARG A 4 10.53 -11.16 -10.33
CA ARG A 4 10.34 -11.01 -8.89
C ARG A 4 8.85 -11.18 -8.53
N PRO A 5 8.50 -12.01 -7.54
CA PRO A 5 7.12 -12.16 -7.08
C PRO A 5 6.53 -10.84 -6.61
N LYS A 6 5.24 -10.65 -6.88
CA LYS A 6 4.47 -9.52 -6.39
C LYS A 6 3.40 -10.03 -5.42
N CYS A 7 3.24 -9.35 -4.30
CA CYS A 7 2.19 -9.66 -3.33
C CYS A 7 1.38 -8.40 -3.05
N PHE A 8 0.12 -8.57 -2.64
CA PHE A 8 -0.74 -7.47 -2.22
C PHE A 8 -1.17 -7.63 -0.76
N LEU A 9 -1.43 -6.49 -0.12
CA LEU A 9 -2.06 -6.36 1.19
C LEU A 9 -3.22 -5.36 1.06
N ASP A 10 -4.45 -5.82 1.23
CA ASP A 10 -5.63 -4.97 1.32
C ASP A 10 -5.80 -4.52 2.76
N ILE A 11 -5.87 -3.22 2.97
CA ILE A 11 -5.81 -2.61 4.29
C ILE A 11 -7.17 -2.06 4.69
N THR A 12 -7.55 -2.31 5.94
CA THR A 12 -8.64 -1.60 6.61
C THR A 12 -8.09 -0.70 7.71
N ILE A 13 -8.76 0.44 7.92
CA ILE A 13 -8.51 1.36 9.04
C ILE A 13 -9.85 1.61 9.74
N GLY A 14 -9.94 1.32 11.03
CA GLY A 14 -11.18 1.42 11.80
C GLY A 14 -12.31 0.55 11.25
N GLY A 15 -11.98 -0.58 10.61
CA GLY A 15 -12.94 -1.47 9.96
C GLY A 15 -13.38 -1.05 8.56
N GLU A 16 -12.92 0.10 8.06
CA GLU A 16 -13.24 0.60 6.72
C GLU A 16 -12.10 0.29 5.74
N LEU A 17 -12.43 -0.11 4.52
CA LEU A 17 -11.43 -0.46 3.51
C LEU A 17 -10.68 0.80 3.02
N GLU A 18 -9.37 0.84 3.27
CA GLU A 18 -8.51 1.99 2.94
C GLU A 18 -7.82 1.84 1.59
N GLY A 19 -7.46 0.63 1.14
CA GLY A 19 -6.77 0.49 -0.13
C GLY A 19 -5.84 -0.71 -0.17
N ARG A 20 -5.19 -0.88 -1.31
CA ARG A 20 -4.24 -1.96 -1.55
C ARG A 20 -2.81 -1.44 -1.53
N ILE A 21 -1.92 -2.19 -0.88
CA ILE A 21 -0.47 -2.05 -0.98
C ILE A 21 0.02 -3.19 -1.87
N VAL A 22 0.83 -2.89 -2.87
CA VAL A 22 1.49 -3.92 -3.69
C VAL A 22 3.00 -3.86 -3.45
N VAL A 23 3.59 -5.01 -3.15
CA VAL A 23 5.02 -5.16 -2.90
C VAL A 23 5.66 -6.08 -3.92
N GLU A 24 6.89 -5.76 -4.30
CA GLU A 24 7.81 -6.61 -5.07
C GLU A 24 8.81 -7.25 -4.11
N LEU A 25 9.03 -8.56 -4.22
CA LEU A 25 9.91 -9.33 -3.34
C LEU A 25 11.22 -9.66 -4.05
N TYR A 26 12.35 -9.47 -3.36
CA TYR A 26 13.71 -9.65 -3.91
C TYR A 26 14.17 -11.10 -3.80
N ASN A 27 13.43 -12.02 -4.43
CA ASN A 27 13.75 -13.46 -4.41
C ASN A 27 15.10 -13.81 -5.08
N ASP A 28 15.64 -12.92 -5.89
CA ASP A 28 16.96 -13.00 -6.51
C ASP A 28 18.11 -12.65 -5.55
N VAL A 29 17.82 -11.98 -4.43
CA VAL A 29 18.82 -11.56 -3.42
C VAL A 29 18.63 -12.31 -2.09
N VAL A 30 17.38 -12.44 -1.65
CA VAL A 30 17.00 -13.07 -0.37
C VAL A 30 15.85 -14.07 -0.59
N PRO A 31 16.09 -15.19 -1.31
CA PRO A 31 15.07 -16.15 -1.68
C PRO A 31 14.28 -16.74 -0.51
N LYS A 32 14.92 -17.03 0.63
CA LYS A 32 14.21 -17.58 1.80
C LYS A 32 13.31 -16.53 2.44
N THR A 33 13.80 -15.32 2.60
CA THR A 33 13.04 -14.22 3.21
C THR A 33 11.84 -13.83 2.34
N ALA A 34 12.07 -13.74 1.01
CA ALA A 34 11.01 -13.50 0.03
C ALA A 34 9.96 -14.62 0.03
N GLU A 35 10.37 -15.89 0.02
CA GLU A 35 9.43 -17.03 0.03
C GLU A 35 8.62 -17.11 1.34
N ASN A 36 9.23 -16.80 2.48
CA ASN A 36 8.52 -16.69 3.75
C ASN A 36 7.38 -15.68 3.67
N PHE A 37 7.67 -14.46 3.21
CA PHE A 37 6.64 -13.42 3.11
C PHE A 37 5.56 -13.77 2.08
N ARG A 38 5.95 -14.27 0.89
CA ARG A 38 5.01 -14.68 -0.17
C ARG A 38 4.04 -15.76 0.33
N ALA A 39 4.56 -16.81 0.96
CA ALA A 39 3.74 -17.91 1.48
C ALA A 39 2.84 -17.46 2.65
N LEU A 40 3.28 -16.50 3.47
CA LEU A 40 2.45 -15.87 4.50
C LEU A 40 1.39 -14.94 3.89
N CYS A 41 1.59 -14.38 2.69
CA CYS A 41 0.53 -13.68 1.96
C CYS A 41 -0.52 -14.64 1.40
N THR A 42 -0.13 -15.81 0.91
CA THR A 42 -1.07 -16.79 0.32
C THR A 42 -1.76 -17.68 1.35
N GLY A 43 -1.15 -17.89 2.52
CA GLY A 43 -1.64 -18.81 3.54
C GLY A 43 -1.47 -20.29 3.17
N GLU A 44 -0.72 -20.61 2.11
CA GLU A 44 -0.63 -21.96 1.54
C GLU A 44 0.05 -22.99 2.45
N ARG A 45 0.76 -22.52 3.49
CA ARG A 45 1.50 -23.36 4.44
C ARG A 45 0.63 -23.88 5.59
N GLY A 46 -0.66 -23.55 5.61
CA GLY A 46 -1.62 -24.10 6.57
C GLY A 46 -1.41 -23.57 8.00
N ILE A 47 -1.47 -24.45 8.99
CA ILE A 47 -1.39 -24.09 10.42
C ILE A 47 0.06 -24.20 10.90
N GLY A 48 0.53 -23.15 11.57
CA GLY A 48 1.86 -23.09 12.18
C GLY A 48 1.98 -24.12 13.31
N PRO A 49 2.98 -25.02 13.28
CA PRO A 49 3.11 -26.08 14.29
C PRO A 49 3.45 -25.56 15.69
N ASN A 50 4.03 -24.35 15.82
CA ASN A 50 4.44 -23.82 17.13
C ASN A 50 3.37 -22.91 17.75
N THR A 51 2.65 -22.17 16.93
CA THR A 51 1.62 -21.20 17.37
C THR A 51 0.20 -21.74 17.29
N GLY A 52 -0.05 -22.76 16.47
CA GLY A 52 -1.39 -23.34 16.28
C GLY A 52 -2.36 -22.46 15.48
N VAL A 53 -1.89 -21.34 14.91
CA VAL A 53 -2.68 -20.43 14.08
C VAL A 53 -2.31 -20.56 12.60
N PRO A 54 -3.16 -20.11 11.66
CA PRO A 54 -2.80 -20.07 10.24
C PRO A 54 -1.52 -19.26 9.99
N LEU A 55 -0.61 -19.79 9.18
CA LEU A 55 0.55 -19.09 8.63
C LEU A 55 0.08 -18.14 7.52
N HIS A 56 -0.65 -17.08 7.88
CA HIS A 56 -1.33 -16.19 6.94
C HIS A 56 -1.46 -14.78 7.51
N TYR A 57 -1.15 -13.76 6.70
CA TYR A 57 -1.28 -12.35 7.11
C TYR A 57 -2.73 -11.83 7.11
N LYS A 58 -3.68 -12.54 6.50
CA LYS A 58 -5.08 -12.12 6.50
C LYS A 58 -5.63 -12.05 7.93
N GLY A 59 -6.11 -10.87 8.31
CA GLY A 59 -6.57 -10.51 9.65
C GLY A 59 -5.46 -10.00 10.58
N CYS A 60 -4.19 -10.04 10.17
CA CYS A 60 -3.08 -9.53 10.97
C CYS A 60 -3.11 -8.00 11.03
N ARG A 61 -2.69 -7.46 12.18
CA ARG A 61 -2.76 -6.03 12.49
C ARG A 61 -1.39 -5.35 12.34
N PHE A 62 -1.41 -4.06 12.00
CA PHE A 62 -0.27 -3.19 12.21
C PHE A 62 -0.28 -2.74 13.67
N HIS A 63 0.52 -3.41 14.50
CA HIS A 63 0.51 -3.23 15.96
C HIS A 63 1.45 -2.12 16.43
N ARG A 64 2.31 -1.59 15.55
CA ARG A 64 3.26 -0.53 15.89
C ARG A 64 3.49 0.41 14.71
N VAL A 65 3.28 1.71 14.92
CA VAL A 65 3.40 2.74 13.89
C VAL A 65 4.19 3.92 14.44
N ILE A 66 5.28 4.28 13.77
CA ILE A 66 6.09 5.44 14.17
C ILE A 66 6.21 6.38 12.97
N LYS A 67 5.62 7.56 13.11
CA LYS A 67 5.64 8.60 12.08
C LYS A 67 7.07 8.98 11.71
N SER A 68 7.32 9.14 10.40
CA SER A 68 8.64 9.43 9.86
C SER A 68 9.68 8.36 10.17
N PHE A 69 9.24 7.11 10.36
CA PHE A 69 10.12 5.97 10.55
C PHE A 69 9.60 4.73 9.80
N MET A 70 8.57 4.07 10.32
CA MET A 70 8.05 2.81 9.77
C MET A 70 6.64 2.46 10.28
N VAL A 71 5.98 1.55 9.56
CA VAL A 71 4.77 0.84 10.02
C VAL A 71 5.07 -0.65 10.12
N GLN A 72 4.77 -1.27 11.26
CA GLN A 72 5.13 -2.66 11.56
C GLN A 72 3.87 -3.51 11.81
N GLY A 73 3.88 -4.71 11.23
CA GLY A 73 2.83 -5.72 11.34
C GLY A 73 3.41 -7.13 11.26
N GLY A 74 2.58 -8.10 10.91
CA GLY A 74 3.01 -9.49 10.69
C GLY A 74 3.14 -10.34 11.95
N ASP A 75 2.68 -9.87 13.11
CA ASP A 75 2.43 -10.77 14.25
C ASP A 75 1.11 -11.52 14.01
N ILE A 76 1.23 -12.69 13.39
CA ILE A 76 0.10 -13.54 12.99
C ILE A 76 -0.55 -14.28 14.17
N SER A 77 0.02 -14.22 15.37
CA SER A 77 -0.39 -15.06 16.49
C SER A 77 -0.91 -14.30 17.70
N ALA A 78 -0.14 -13.34 18.23
CA ALA A 78 -0.55 -12.52 19.38
C ALA A 78 -1.16 -11.18 18.93
N GLY A 79 -0.72 -10.67 17.78
CA GLY A 79 -1.21 -9.41 17.20
C GLY A 79 -0.74 -8.15 17.92
N ASP A 80 0.22 -8.25 18.84
CA ASP A 80 0.75 -7.16 19.67
C ASP A 80 2.27 -6.97 19.55
N GLY A 81 2.94 -7.79 18.72
CA GLY A 81 4.37 -7.75 18.48
C GLY A 81 5.16 -8.77 19.32
N THR A 82 4.51 -9.52 20.21
CA THR A 82 5.18 -10.56 21.02
C THR A 82 5.23 -11.92 20.34
N GLY A 83 4.43 -12.13 19.29
CA GLY A 83 4.30 -13.40 18.60
C GLY A 83 4.93 -13.47 17.21
N GLY A 84 4.45 -14.41 16.41
CA GLY A 84 4.83 -14.65 15.04
C GLY A 84 5.59 -15.96 14.85
N GLU A 85 5.48 -16.53 13.66
CA GLU A 85 6.13 -17.78 13.27
C GLU A 85 6.42 -17.74 11.77
N SER A 86 7.60 -18.17 11.34
CA SER A 86 7.93 -18.29 9.92
C SER A 86 7.42 -19.60 9.34
N ILE A 87 7.40 -19.71 8.02
CA ILE A 87 7.11 -20.98 7.34
C ILE A 87 8.19 -22.05 7.57
N TYR A 88 9.32 -21.68 8.20
CA TYR A 88 10.45 -22.55 8.52
C TYR A 88 10.50 -22.93 10.01
N GLY A 89 9.55 -22.47 10.82
CA GLY A 89 9.50 -22.64 12.28
C GLY A 89 9.46 -21.30 13.02
N LEU A 90 9.66 -21.31 14.34
CA LEU A 90 9.56 -20.11 15.18
C LEU A 90 10.43 -18.94 14.69
N LYS A 91 11.66 -19.22 14.25
CA LYS A 91 12.63 -18.23 13.79
C LYS A 91 13.49 -18.79 12.66
N PHE A 92 14.03 -17.92 11.81
CA PHE A 92 15.06 -18.23 10.82
C PHE A 92 16.17 -17.17 10.78
N GLU A 93 17.29 -17.55 10.17
CA GLU A 93 18.52 -16.75 10.12
C GLU A 93 18.38 -15.47 9.29
N ASP A 94 19.27 -14.50 9.52
CA ASP A 94 19.45 -13.35 8.63
C ASP A 94 20.10 -13.83 7.33
N GLU A 95 19.40 -13.72 6.21
CA GLU A 95 19.86 -14.31 4.95
C GLU A 95 21.07 -13.56 4.36
N ASN A 96 21.01 -12.24 4.28
CA ASN A 96 22.13 -11.33 4.08
C ASN A 96 21.69 -9.87 4.34
N PHE A 97 22.64 -8.93 4.24
CA PHE A 97 22.40 -7.49 4.39
C PHE A 97 22.94 -6.69 3.19
N GLU A 98 22.86 -7.25 1.97
CA GLU A 98 23.36 -6.57 0.77
C GLU A 98 22.57 -5.30 0.43
N LEU A 99 21.28 -5.28 0.77
CA LEU A 99 20.37 -4.17 0.50
C LEU A 99 20.20 -3.28 1.73
N ASN A 100 20.31 -1.97 1.52
CA ASN A 100 20.19 -0.96 2.56
C ASN A 100 18.78 -0.34 2.60
N HIS A 101 18.44 0.29 3.73
CA HIS A 101 17.18 1.00 3.94
C HIS A 101 17.24 2.43 3.38
N GLU A 102 17.47 2.53 2.07
CA GLU A 102 17.86 3.79 1.41
C GLU A 102 16.73 4.80 1.21
N ARG A 103 15.47 4.37 1.27
CA ARG A 103 14.29 5.18 0.92
C ARG A 103 13.04 4.73 1.65
N LYS A 104 11.95 5.49 1.47
CA LYS A 104 10.59 5.07 1.87
C LYS A 104 10.12 3.87 1.03
N GLY A 105 9.26 3.04 1.61
CA GLY A 105 8.65 1.90 0.96
C GLY A 105 9.54 0.66 0.93
N MET A 106 10.64 0.62 1.68
CA MET A 106 11.44 -0.60 1.79
C MET A 106 10.73 -1.58 2.72
N LEU A 107 10.62 -2.84 2.31
CA LEU A 107 10.01 -3.92 3.08
C LEU A 107 11.14 -4.73 3.72
N SER A 108 11.09 -4.87 5.05
CA SER A 108 12.21 -5.41 5.84
C SER A 108 11.72 -6.20 7.06
N MET A 109 12.51 -7.19 7.49
CA MET A 109 12.16 -8.09 8.58
C MET A 109 12.30 -7.39 9.94
N ALA A 110 11.28 -7.51 10.79
CA ALA A 110 11.44 -7.22 12.21
C ALA A 110 12.11 -8.42 12.89
N ASN A 111 12.97 -8.15 13.88
CA ASN A 111 13.66 -9.19 14.64
C ASN A 111 13.92 -8.73 16.09
N LEU A 112 14.34 -9.67 16.94
CA LEU A 112 14.73 -9.47 18.33
C LEU A 112 16.25 -9.62 18.51
N GLY A 113 17.02 -9.25 17.49
CA GLY A 113 18.46 -9.49 17.39
C GLY A 113 18.84 -10.48 16.28
N PRO A 114 20.14 -10.79 16.11
CA PRO A 114 20.62 -11.61 15.00
C PRO A 114 19.93 -12.96 14.89
N ASN A 115 19.58 -13.37 13.67
CA ASN A 115 18.97 -14.66 13.34
C ASN A 115 17.65 -14.95 14.05
N THR A 116 16.81 -13.92 14.24
CA THR A 116 15.50 -14.06 14.90
C THR A 116 14.32 -13.61 14.03
N ASN A 117 14.47 -13.70 12.71
CA ASN A 117 13.40 -13.37 11.76
C ASN A 117 12.25 -14.37 11.90
N ASN A 118 11.00 -13.89 11.83
CA ASN A 118 9.80 -14.74 11.85
C ASN A 118 8.78 -14.27 10.80
N SER A 119 7.52 -14.00 11.17
CA SER A 119 6.50 -13.40 10.31
C SER A 119 6.43 -11.87 10.40
N GLN A 120 7.04 -11.24 11.40
CA GLN A 120 6.92 -9.79 11.58
C GLN A 120 7.77 -9.02 10.56
N PHE A 121 7.20 -7.95 10.04
CA PHE A 121 7.83 -7.09 9.04
C PHE A 121 7.50 -5.63 9.30
N PHE A 122 8.27 -4.74 8.70
CA PHE A 122 7.94 -3.33 8.64
C PHE A 122 8.13 -2.76 7.23
N ILE A 123 7.38 -1.69 6.95
CA ILE A 123 7.53 -0.87 5.74
C ILE A 123 8.06 0.49 6.17
N THR A 124 9.20 0.89 5.61
CA THR A 124 9.80 2.19 5.93
C THR A 124 8.98 3.34 5.36
N THR A 125 8.88 4.46 6.08
CA THR A 125 8.24 5.68 5.58
C THR A 125 9.25 6.79 5.30
N THR A 126 10.51 6.56 5.63
CA THR A 126 11.66 7.42 5.29
C THR A 126 12.90 6.55 5.06
N ARG A 127 14.06 7.17 4.81
CA ARG A 127 15.36 6.49 4.81
C ARG A 127 15.77 6.13 6.25
N THR A 128 16.16 4.87 6.50
CA THR A 128 16.42 4.37 7.87
C THR A 128 17.76 3.63 7.98
N SER A 129 18.85 4.29 7.60
CA SER A 129 20.20 3.68 7.52
C SER A 129 20.76 3.14 8.84
N HIS A 130 20.20 3.52 9.99
CA HIS A 130 20.59 2.96 11.30
C HIS A 130 20.14 1.50 11.49
N LEU A 131 19.29 0.99 10.59
CA LEU A 131 18.83 -0.41 10.50
C LEU A 131 19.68 -1.26 9.56
N ASP A 132 20.58 -0.66 8.77
CA ASP A 132 21.45 -1.36 7.84
C ASP A 132 22.36 -2.35 8.59
N GLY A 133 22.54 -3.54 8.04
CA GLY A 133 23.28 -4.63 8.68
C GLY A 133 22.59 -5.28 9.89
N LYS A 134 21.35 -4.90 10.20
CA LYS A 134 20.58 -5.44 11.36
C LYS A 134 19.25 -6.05 10.98
N HIS A 135 18.63 -5.58 9.91
CA HIS A 135 17.33 -6.06 9.42
C HIS A 135 17.44 -6.41 7.94
N VAL A 136 16.96 -7.60 7.57
CA VAL A 136 17.00 -8.08 6.19
C VAL A 136 15.98 -7.33 5.35
N VAL A 137 16.44 -6.52 4.40
CA VAL A 137 15.60 -5.90 3.38
C VAL A 137 15.27 -6.94 2.31
N PHE A 138 13.99 -7.19 2.08
CA PHE A 138 13.55 -8.27 1.21
C PHE A 138 12.52 -7.88 0.15
N GLY A 139 12.15 -6.61 0.08
CA GLY A 139 11.28 -6.11 -0.96
C GLY A 139 11.09 -4.62 -0.91
N ARG A 140 10.12 -4.14 -1.71
CA ARG A 140 9.66 -2.76 -1.66
C ARG A 140 8.20 -2.64 -2.07
N VAL A 141 7.57 -1.57 -1.63
CA VAL A 141 6.28 -1.10 -2.14
C VAL A 141 6.46 -0.58 -3.56
N ILE A 142 5.67 -1.10 -4.49
CA ILE A 142 5.62 -0.65 -5.89
C ILE A 142 4.31 0.09 -6.22
N LYS A 143 3.24 -0.14 -5.45
CA LYS A 143 1.97 0.60 -5.52
C LYS A 143 1.37 0.76 -4.13
N GLY A 144 0.57 1.79 -3.91
CA GLY A 144 -0.14 1.98 -2.64
C GLY A 144 0.72 2.57 -1.53
N MET A 145 1.80 3.29 -1.87
CA MET A 145 2.60 3.99 -0.87
C MET A 145 1.76 5.06 -0.12
N GLY A 146 0.71 5.59 -0.75
CA GLY A 146 -0.24 6.48 -0.08
C GLY A 146 -1.11 5.79 0.97
N VAL A 147 -1.39 4.49 0.84
CA VAL A 147 -2.04 3.68 1.88
C VAL A 147 -1.09 3.53 3.07
N VAL A 148 0.19 3.24 2.83
CA VAL A 148 1.23 3.21 3.88
C VAL A 148 1.31 4.56 4.61
N ARG A 149 1.25 5.68 3.88
CA ARG A 149 1.18 7.03 4.49
C ARG A 149 -0.08 7.25 5.32
N SER A 150 -1.20 6.70 4.89
CA SER A 150 -2.46 6.78 5.64
C SER A 150 -2.35 6.04 6.97
N ILE A 151 -1.71 4.86 6.98
CA ILE A 151 -1.37 4.13 8.22
C ILE A 151 -0.43 4.96 9.10
N GLU A 152 0.65 5.50 8.53
CA GLU A 152 1.66 6.28 9.25
C GLU A 152 1.09 7.51 9.99
N HIS A 153 0.03 8.12 9.45
CA HIS A 153 -0.57 9.35 10.00
C HIS A 153 -1.67 9.08 11.03
N ILE A 154 -1.95 7.82 11.36
CA ILE A 154 -2.88 7.47 12.43
C ILE A 154 -2.29 7.89 13.78
N THR A 155 -3.15 8.38 14.67
CA THR A 155 -2.78 8.66 16.05
C THR A 155 -2.37 7.38 16.76
N THR A 156 -1.27 7.43 17.50
CA THR A 156 -0.76 6.30 18.27
C THR A 156 -0.86 6.57 19.77
N GLY A 157 -1.08 5.51 20.53
CA GLY A 157 -1.09 5.51 21.99
C GLY A 157 0.17 4.87 22.57
N ASP A 158 0.00 4.14 23.67
CA ASP A 158 1.10 3.44 24.35
C ASP A 158 1.80 2.45 23.40
N ASN A 159 3.12 2.33 23.55
CA ASN A 159 3.99 1.46 22.74
C ASN A 159 3.89 1.70 21.21
N ASP A 160 3.57 2.93 20.80
CA ASP A 160 3.38 3.31 19.39
C ASP A 160 2.22 2.55 18.70
N CYS A 161 1.27 2.01 19.47
CA CYS A 161 0.13 1.26 18.95
C CYS A 161 -0.93 2.20 18.35
N PRO A 162 -1.45 1.96 17.12
CA PRO A 162 -2.53 2.75 16.54
C PRO A 162 -3.79 2.82 17.43
N THR A 163 -4.39 4.01 17.57
CA THR A 163 -5.62 4.19 18.37
C THR A 163 -6.88 3.64 17.70
N VAL A 164 -6.82 3.37 16.41
CA VAL A 164 -7.85 2.69 15.63
C VAL A 164 -7.27 1.42 15.04
N ASP A 165 -8.11 0.42 14.82
CA ASP A 165 -7.63 -0.84 14.28
C ASP A 165 -7.11 -0.69 12.84
N VAL A 166 -5.92 -1.22 12.56
CA VAL A 166 -5.33 -1.25 11.22
C VAL A 166 -4.99 -2.69 10.89
N ALA A 167 -5.67 -3.27 9.92
CA ALA A 167 -5.56 -4.69 9.63
C ALA A 167 -5.38 -4.97 8.14
N ILE A 168 -4.75 -6.10 7.84
CA ILE A 168 -4.67 -6.67 6.50
C ILE A 168 -5.95 -7.48 6.29
N SER A 169 -6.96 -6.91 5.64
CA SER A 169 -8.25 -7.57 5.42
C SER A 169 -8.18 -8.70 4.39
N ASP A 170 -7.27 -8.59 3.43
CA ASP A 170 -6.98 -9.64 2.46
C ASP A 170 -5.53 -9.53 1.98
N CYS A 171 -4.95 -10.63 1.54
CA CYS A 171 -3.60 -10.65 0.99
C CYS A 171 -3.42 -11.84 0.06
N GLY A 172 -2.38 -11.78 -0.76
CA GLY A 172 -2.05 -12.86 -1.68
C GLY A 172 -0.90 -12.52 -2.62
N GLU A 173 -0.58 -13.47 -3.47
CA GLU A 173 0.35 -13.31 -4.59
C GLU A 173 -0.41 -12.83 -5.83
N ILE A 174 0.20 -11.90 -6.58
CA ILE A 174 -0.30 -11.45 -7.88
C ILE A 174 0.42 -12.26 -8.96
N PRO A 175 -0.29 -13.07 -9.76
CA PRO A 175 0.33 -13.81 -10.86
C PRO A 175 1.01 -12.90 -11.88
N GLU A 176 2.06 -13.41 -12.53
CA GLU A 176 2.76 -12.66 -13.56
C GLU A 176 1.79 -12.24 -14.69
N GLY A 177 1.82 -10.96 -15.06
CA GLY A 177 0.93 -10.39 -16.07
C GLY A 177 -0.51 -10.13 -15.63
N ALA A 178 -0.89 -10.49 -14.39
CA ALA A 178 -2.19 -10.14 -13.84
C ALA A 178 -2.26 -8.65 -13.47
N ASP A 179 -3.48 -8.11 -13.47
CA ASP A 179 -3.78 -6.78 -12.96
C ASP A 179 -3.46 -6.69 -11.45
N ASP A 180 -2.88 -5.58 -11.02
CA ASP A 180 -2.49 -5.39 -9.62
C ASP A 180 -3.69 -5.09 -8.69
N GLY A 181 -4.84 -4.75 -9.27
CA GLY A 181 -6.07 -4.44 -8.57
C GLY A 181 -6.07 -3.10 -7.85
N ILE A 182 -5.15 -2.18 -8.17
CA ILE A 182 -5.15 -0.81 -7.61
C ILE A 182 -6.20 0.07 -8.29
N THR A 183 -6.42 -0.16 -9.59
CA THR A 183 -7.45 0.57 -10.36
C THR A 183 -8.82 -0.05 -10.12
N ASN A 184 -9.86 0.79 -9.98
CA ASN A 184 -11.21 0.33 -9.67
C ASN A 184 -11.29 -0.59 -8.45
N PHE A 185 -10.42 -0.38 -7.46
CA PHE A 185 -10.31 -1.22 -6.26
C PHE A 185 -11.65 -1.36 -5.51
N PHE A 186 -12.45 -0.28 -5.47
CA PHE A 186 -13.78 -0.26 -4.83
C PHE A 186 -14.91 -0.80 -5.73
N LYS A 187 -14.60 -1.24 -6.95
CA LYS A 187 -15.56 -1.78 -7.94
C LYS A 187 -16.71 -0.81 -8.24
N ASP A 188 -16.41 0.48 -8.26
CA ASP A 188 -17.37 1.57 -8.48
C ASP A 188 -17.30 2.18 -9.89
N GLY A 189 -16.44 1.63 -10.76
CA GLY A 189 -16.25 2.08 -12.13
C GLY A 189 -15.14 3.13 -12.30
N ASP A 190 -14.52 3.58 -11.20
CA ASP A 190 -13.43 4.54 -11.25
C ASP A 190 -12.15 3.91 -11.80
N LEU A 191 -11.78 4.31 -13.01
CA LEU A 191 -10.63 3.78 -13.75
C LEU A 191 -9.29 4.43 -13.39
N TYR A 192 -9.26 5.24 -12.34
CA TYR A 192 -8.04 5.86 -11.86
C TYR A 192 -7.58 5.21 -10.55
N PRO A 193 -6.27 5.03 -10.31
CA PRO A 193 -5.75 4.67 -8.98
C PRO A 193 -6.14 5.69 -7.90
N ASP A 194 -6.23 5.27 -6.64
CA ASP A 194 -6.55 6.19 -5.54
C ASP A 194 -5.45 7.25 -5.31
N TRP A 195 -4.22 6.93 -5.68
CA TRP A 195 -3.06 7.81 -5.60
C TRP A 195 -2.47 8.02 -7.00
N PRO A 196 -2.34 9.27 -7.49
CA PRO A 196 -1.82 9.54 -8.83
C PRO A 196 -0.41 8.99 -9.09
N ALA A 197 0.42 8.87 -8.03
CA ALA A 197 1.77 8.31 -8.12
C ALA A 197 1.78 6.82 -8.50
N ASP A 198 0.64 6.13 -8.39
CA ASP A 198 0.48 4.72 -8.74
C ASP A 198 0.01 4.52 -10.20
N ILE A 199 -0.10 5.57 -11.01
CA ILE A 199 -0.42 5.46 -12.44
C ILE A 199 0.80 4.91 -13.20
N ASP A 200 0.64 3.82 -13.95
CA ASP A 200 1.74 3.25 -14.76
C ASP A 200 2.13 4.13 -15.96
N ASN A 201 1.13 4.64 -16.68
CA ASN A 201 1.32 5.43 -17.89
C ASN A 201 0.51 6.73 -17.79
N SER A 202 1.07 7.74 -17.12
CA SER A 202 0.45 9.06 -17.06
C SER A 202 0.65 9.81 -18.37
N SER A 203 -0.38 10.52 -18.84
CA SER A 203 -0.24 11.45 -19.97
C SER A 203 0.50 12.73 -19.56
N ASN A 204 1.23 13.34 -20.49
CA ASN A 204 1.76 14.70 -20.34
C ASN A 204 0.75 15.77 -20.76
N GLU A 205 -0.40 15.37 -21.34
CA GLU A 205 -1.42 16.29 -21.78
C GLU A 205 -2.26 16.79 -20.60
N LEU A 206 -2.34 18.11 -20.46
CA LEU A 206 -3.15 18.77 -19.43
C LEU A 206 -4.63 18.34 -19.50
N SER A 207 -5.17 18.20 -20.71
CA SER A 207 -6.55 17.76 -20.97
C SER A 207 -6.86 16.42 -20.30
N TRP A 208 -5.92 15.48 -20.32
CA TRP A 208 -6.08 14.17 -19.69
C TRP A 208 -6.21 14.29 -18.17
N TRP A 209 -5.36 15.10 -17.54
CA TRP A 209 -5.41 15.35 -16.09
C TRP A 209 -6.70 16.06 -15.68
N ILE A 210 -7.09 17.11 -16.38
CA ILE A 210 -8.36 17.81 -16.11
C ILE A 210 -9.54 16.87 -16.27
N THR A 211 -9.58 16.07 -17.34
CA THR A 211 -10.63 15.06 -17.56
C THR A 211 -10.67 14.04 -16.42
N SER A 212 -9.51 13.57 -15.94
CA SER A 212 -9.46 12.64 -14.80
C SER A 212 -10.07 13.25 -13.54
N VAL A 213 -9.77 14.52 -13.24
CA VAL A 213 -10.32 15.24 -12.08
C VAL A 213 -11.85 15.38 -12.22
N GLU A 214 -12.34 15.75 -13.39
CA GLU A 214 -13.78 15.87 -13.67
C GLU A 214 -14.52 14.54 -13.50
N LEU A 215 -13.96 13.45 -14.04
CA LEU A 215 -14.54 12.10 -13.91
C LEU A 215 -14.56 11.64 -12.45
N ILE A 216 -13.45 11.78 -11.72
CA ILE A 216 -13.36 11.41 -10.31
C ILE A 216 -14.36 12.21 -9.47
N LYS A 217 -14.47 13.53 -9.71
CA LYS A 217 -15.48 14.38 -9.08
C LYS A 217 -16.89 13.93 -9.45
N GLY A 218 -17.12 13.53 -10.69
CA GLY A 218 -18.37 12.95 -11.17
C GLY A 218 -18.82 11.74 -10.33
N TYR A 219 -17.93 10.77 -10.13
CA TYR A 219 -18.18 9.62 -9.26
C TYR A 219 -18.50 10.05 -7.82
N GLY A 220 -17.79 11.05 -7.28
CA GLY A 220 -18.09 11.62 -5.97
C GLY A 220 -19.51 12.20 -5.87
N ASN A 221 -19.95 12.93 -6.90
CA ASN A 221 -21.30 13.48 -6.97
C ASN A 221 -22.37 12.38 -7.02
N GLU A 222 -22.10 11.27 -7.72
CA GLU A 222 -23.01 10.12 -7.77
C GLU A 222 -23.15 9.45 -6.41
N CYS A 223 -22.03 9.22 -5.69
CA CYS A 223 -22.05 8.72 -4.32
C CYS A 223 -22.84 9.65 -3.39
N PHE A 224 -22.63 10.97 -3.52
CA PHE A 224 -23.33 11.96 -2.71
C PHE A 224 -24.85 11.91 -2.93
N LYS A 225 -25.31 11.81 -4.19
CA LYS A 225 -26.74 11.66 -4.53
C LYS A 225 -27.34 10.39 -3.94
N LYS A 226 -26.55 9.31 -3.85
CA LYS A 226 -26.94 8.03 -3.22
C LYS A 226 -26.83 8.06 -1.68
N GLN A 227 -26.49 9.20 -1.08
CA GLN A 227 -26.26 9.38 0.36
C GLN A 227 -25.08 8.55 0.91
N ASP A 228 -24.20 8.05 0.03
CA ASP A 228 -22.91 7.47 0.43
C ASP A 228 -21.87 8.58 0.60
N TYR A 229 -21.99 9.30 1.71
CA TYR A 229 -21.17 10.48 1.99
C TYR A 229 -19.69 10.14 2.23
N LYS A 230 -19.39 8.95 2.78
CA LYS A 230 -18.02 8.51 2.99
C LYS A 230 -17.31 8.30 1.65
N MET A 231 -17.94 7.58 0.72
CA MET A 231 -17.35 7.38 -0.61
C MET A 231 -17.30 8.69 -1.40
N ALA A 232 -18.32 9.55 -1.29
CA ALA A 232 -18.29 10.87 -1.92
C ALA A 232 -17.07 11.70 -1.48
N LEU A 233 -16.84 11.80 -0.16
CA LEU A 233 -15.67 12.50 0.39
C LEU A 233 -14.35 11.88 -0.06
N ARG A 234 -14.29 10.55 -0.14
CA ARG A 234 -13.12 9.82 -0.66
C ARG A 234 -12.81 10.22 -2.10
N LYS A 235 -13.82 10.23 -2.97
CA LYS A 235 -13.67 10.63 -4.38
C LYS A 235 -13.31 12.10 -4.52
N TYR A 236 -13.90 13.00 -3.73
CA TYR A 236 -13.50 14.41 -3.75
C TYR A 236 -12.04 14.61 -3.31
N ARG A 237 -11.61 13.94 -2.23
CA ARG A 237 -10.20 13.96 -1.81
C ARG A 237 -9.26 13.42 -2.89
N LYS A 238 -9.68 12.35 -3.59
CA LYS A 238 -8.94 11.83 -4.72
C LYS A 238 -8.84 12.85 -5.86
N ALA A 239 -9.95 13.49 -6.24
CA ALA A 239 -9.95 14.55 -7.25
C ALA A 239 -8.98 15.69 -6.88
N LEU A 240 -8.93 16.08 -5.60
CA LEU A 240 -7.96 17.06 -5.11
C LEU A 240 -6.51 16.57 -5.27
N ARG A 241 -6.19 15.32 -4.92
CA ARG A 241 -4.84 14.75 -5.15
C ARG A 241 -4.44 14.80 -6.62
N TYR A 242 -5.36 14.49 -7.52
CA TYR A 242 -5.11 14.57 -8.96
C TYR A 242 -4.93 16.02 -9.43
N LEU A 243 -5.71 16.96 -8.86
CA LEU A 243 -5.60 18.38 -9.13
C LEU A 243 -4.26 18.95 -8.63
N ASP A 244 -3.78 18.55 -7.45
CA ASP A 244 -2.49 18.98 -6.91
C ASP A 244 -1.34 18.57 -7.83
N VAL A 245 -1.34 17.31 -8.31
CA VAL A 245 -0.34 16.83 -9.29
C VAL A 245 -0.45 17.57 -10.61
N CYS A 246 -1.66 17.88 -11.06
CA CYS A 246 -1.89 18.69 -12.24
C CYS A 246 -1.24 20.07 -12.07
N TRP A 247 -1.48 20.74 -10.94
CA TRP A 247 -0.96 22.07 -10.60
C TRP A 247 0.57 22.14 -10.54
N GLU A 248 1.24 21.07 -10.11
CA GLU A 248 2.70 21.00 -10.03
C GLU A 248 3.39 20.78 -11.39
N LYS A 249 2.64 20.52 -12.47
CA LYS A 249 3.25 20.29 -13.79
C LYS A 249 3.70 21.61 -14.44
N GLU A 250 4.96 21.63 -14.87
CA GLU A 250 5.69 22.76 -15.48
C GLU A 250 5.04 23.35 -16.76
N TRP A 251 4.04 22.66 -17.33
CA TRP A 251 3.45 22.94 -18.64
C TRP A 251 2.23 23.87 -18.55
N ILE A 252 1.81 24.23 -17.32
CA ILE A 252 0.67 25.14 -17.11
C ILE A 252 1.01 26.57 -17.55
N ASP A 253 2.27 26.99 -17.36
CA ASP A 253 2.74 28.33 -17.70
C ASP A 253 3.31 28.42 -19.12
N GLU A 254 3.70 27.28 -19.71
CA GLU A 254 4.12 27.18 -21.11
C GLU A 254 2.89 27.07 -22.01
N GLY A 255 2.29 28.22 -22.32
CA GLY A 255 1.07 28.40 -23.11
C GLY A 255 0.83 27.40 -24.24
N GLY A 256 0.17 26.30 -23.91
CA GLY A 256 -0.50 25.37 -24.82
C GLY A 256 -2.00 25.70 -24.91
N CYS A 257 -2.37 26.98 -25.01
CA CYS A 257 -3.73 27.37 -25.34
C CYS A 257 -3.97 27.09 -26.83
N TYR A 258 -4.23 25.84 -27.18
CA TYR A 258 -4.82 25.50 -28.47
C TYR A 258 -6.07 24.64 -28.27
N SER A 259 -7.21 25.29 -28.53
CA SER A 259 -8.53 24.73 -28.81
C SER A 259 -9.45 24.41 -27.61
N PHE A 260 -9.85 25.45 -26.87
CA PHE A 260 -11.21 25.50 -26.32
C PHE A 260 -12.17 25.90 -27.44
N TYR A 261 -12.64 24.92 -28.23
CA TYR A 261 -13.83 25.11 -29.07
C TYR A 261 -14.90 24.09 -28.65
N TYR A 262 -16.09 24.63 -28.42
CA TYR A 262 -17.38 24.00 -28.10
C TYR A 262 -17.70 23.63 -26.64
N PHE A 263 -18.04 24.66 -25.86
CA PHE A 263 -19.13 24.58 -24.89
C PHE A 263 -20.40 25.16 -25.55
N PRO A 264 -21.49 24.41 -25.80
CA PRO A 264 -22.80 25.00 -26.00
C PRO A 264 -23.38 25.34 -24.63
N LEU A 265 -23.52 26.64 -24.36
CA LEU A 265 -24.38 27.18 -23.31
C LEU A 265 -25.83 26.75 -23.60
N LEU A 266 -26.32 25.76 -22.85
CA LEU A 266 -27.75 25.54 -22.66
C LEU A 266 -28.16 26.18 -21.34
N PHE A 267 -28.56 27.45 -21.40
CA PHE A 267 -29.46 28.02 -20.39
C PHE A 267 -30.81 28.29 -21.04
N TYR A 268 -31.83 27.64 -20.48
CA TYR A 268 -33.24 27.83 -20.73
C TYR A 268 -33.67 29.29 -20.48
N SER A 269 -34.57 29.79 -21.33
CA SER A 269 -35.46 30.90 -20.99
C SER A 269 -36.82 30.69 -21.66
N GLU A 270 -37.83 30.35 -20.86
CA GLU A 270 -39.20 30.85 -21.01
C GLU A 270 -39.48 31.74 -19.79
#